data_AF-A0AA90QPR5-F1
#
_entry.id   AF-A0AA90QPR5-F1
#
_cell.length_a   1.000
_cell.length_b   1.000
_cell.length_c   1.000
_cell.angle_alpha   90.00
_cell.angle_beta   90.00
_cell.angle_gamma   90.00
#
_symmetry.space_group_name_H-M   'P 1'
#
loop_
_entity.id
_entity.type
_entity.pdbx_description
1 polymer ?
#
loop_
_entity_poly.entity_id
_entity_poly.type
_entity_poly.pdbx_seq_one_letter_code
_entity_poly.pdbx_strand_id
1 'polypeptide(L)'
;AHEFGFLRDPAAAAMVQGLCDRYGFVEYYLFTNPHGFLFFDAEGAPTLVPMMNARSLEWHADIAAEEGAPAELSAALRERRVVPFFHTGDGCWSSDLPGDPLKYCKRPQVTRGREDYYWAMFDLPDHYRKREPYSHARFLREHVDRA
;
A
#
# COMPACT_ATOMS: atom_id res chain seq x y z
N ALA A 1 -19.02 -5.14 0.32
CA ALA A 1 -18.78 -4.72 1.73
C ALA A 1 -17.60 -5.47 2.40
N HIS A 2 -16.50 -5.74 1.67
CA HIS A 2 -15.34 -6.48 2.18
C HIS A 2 -14.00 -5.75 2.00
N GLU A 3 -13.99 -4.56 1.38
CA GLU A 3 -12.77 -3.85 0.96
C GLU A 3 -11.86 -3.42 2.12
N PHE A 4 -12.42 -3.28 3.33
CA PHE A 4 -11.69 -2.89 4.53
C PHE A 4 -11.81 -3.90 5.67
N GLY A 5 -11.96 -5.19 5.35
CA GLY A 5 -12.08 -6.27 6.35
C GLY A 5 -10.93 -6.27 7.37
N PHE A 6 -9.73 -5.89 6.93
CA PHE A 6 -8.53 -5.77 7.75
C PHE A 6 -8.66 -4.77 8.89
N LEU A 7 -9.51 -3.73 8.80
CA LEU A 7 -9.70 -2.76 9.90
C LEU A 7 -10.30 -3.39 11.15
N ARG A 8 -10.93 -4.56 11.03
CA ARG A 8 -11.55 -5.29 12.14
C ARG A 8 -10.73 -6.52 12.56
N ASP A 9 -9.56 -6.72 11.97
CA ASP A 9 -8.71 -7.87 12.22
C ASP A 9 -7.58 -7.53 13.19
N PRO A 10 -7.51 -8.18 14.37
CA PRO A 10 -6.40 -8.00 15.29
C PRO A 10 -5.02 -8.29 14.69
N ALA A 11 -4.91 -9.20 13.72
CA ALA A 11 -3.65 -9.51 13.06
C ALA A 11 -3.17 -8.33 12.19
N ALA A 12 -4.09 -7.64 11.51
CA ALA A 12 -3.76 -6.43 10.77
C ALA A 12 -3.38 -5.28 11.72
N ALA A 13 -4.08 -5.13 12.85
CA ALA A 13 -3.71 -4.16 13.88
C ALA A 13 -2.29 -4.42 14.45
N ALA A 14 -1.97 -5.68 14.74
CA ALA A 14 -0.63 -6.06 15.20
C ALA A 14 0.45 -5.82 14.13
N MET A 15 0.13 -6.05 12.85
CA MET A 15 1.03 -5.72 11.74
C MET A 15 1.30 -4.21 11.68
N VAL A 16 0.26 -3.39 11.73
CA VAL A 16 0.38 -1.92 11.72
C VAL A 16 1.25 -1.44 12.90
N GLN A 17 0.99 -1.93 14.12
CA GLN A 17 1.80 -1.59 15.28
C GLN A 17 3.26 -2.01 15.08
N GLY A 18 3.51 -3.22 14.57
CA GLY A 18 4.87 -3.70 14.29
C GLY A 18 5.59 -2.89 13.22
N LEU A 19 4.88 -2.30 12.25
CA LEU A 19 5.48 -1.36 11.29
C LEU A 19 5.83 -0.03 11.97
N CYS A 20 4.95 0.52 12.82
CA CYS A 20 5.25 1.73 13.59
C CYS A 20 6.49 1.54 14.46
N ASP A 21 6.56 0.44 15.21
CA ASP A 21 7.68 0.16 16.11
C ASP A 21 9.01 -0.05 15.35
N ARG A 22 8.96 -0.68 14.18
CA ARG A 22 10.17 -1.04 13.40
C ARG A 22 10.71 0.11 12.56
N TYR A 23 9.82 0.91 11.97
CA TYR A 23 10.19 1.94 11.00
C TYR A 23 10.00 3.37 11.53
N GLY A 24 9.51 3.53 12.76
CA GLY A 24 9.33 4.84 13.37
C GLY A 24 8.18 5.64 12.76
N PHE A 25 7.16 4.96 12.21
CA PHE A 25 5.95 5.63 11.76
C PHE A 25 5.19 6.20 12.97
N VAL A 26 4.83 7.47 12.88
CA VAL A 26 4.19 8.22 13.97
C VAL A 26 2.70 8.46 13.72
N GLU A 27 2.28 8.39 12.46
CA GLU A 27 0.88 8.51 12.05
C GLU A 27 0.62 7.63 10.83
N TYR A 28 -0.63 7.21 10.67
CA TYR A 28 -1.08 6.45 9.51
C TYR A 28 -2.55 6.72 9.21
N TYR A 29 -2.89 6.66 7.93
CA TYR A 29 -4.22 6.96 7.41
C TYR A 29 -4.71 5.83 6.52
N LEU A 30 -6.03 5.65 6.45
CA LEU A 30 -6.64 4.75 5.48
C LEU A 30 -6.39 5.27 4.06
N PHE A 31 -5.85 4.41 3.20
CA PHE A 31 -5.73 4.68 1.76
C PHE A 31 -6.79 3.86 1.02
N THR A 32 -7.48 4.51 0.08
CA THR A 32 -8.68 3.92 -0.54
C THR A 32 -8.42 3.29 -1.90
N ASN A 33 -7.30 3.59 -2.56
CA ASN A 33 -7.00 3.02 -3.86
C ASN A 33 -5.48 2.93 -4.16
N PRO A 34 -4.84 1.77 -3.93
CA PRO A 34 -5.43 0.52 -3.43
C PRO A 34 -5.83 0.62 -1.96
N HIS A 35 -6.76 -0.24 -1.51
CA HIS A 35 -7.13 -0.32 -0.10
C HIS A 35 -5.90 -0.67 0.76
N GLY A 36 -5.62 0.11 1.79
CA GLY A 36 -4.47 -0.11 2.65
C GLY A 36 -4.21 1.04 3.61
N PHE A 37 -2.94 1.23 3.96
CA PHE A 37 -2.51 2.27 4.88
C PHE A 37 -1.44 3.15 4.24
N LEU A 38 -1.57 4.46 4.45
CA LEU A 38 -0.51 5.42 4.19
C LEU A 38 0.12 5.82 5.52
N PHE A 39 1.37 5.43 5.72
CA PHE A 39 2.17 5.74 6.90
C PHE A 39 3.02 6.99 6.68
N PHE A 40 3.31 7.71 7.76
CA PHE A 40 4.31 8.78 7.78
C PHE A 40 5.28 8.59 8.95
N ASP A 41 6.57 8.80 8.69
CA ASP A 41 7.57 8.91 9.73
C ASP A 41 7.55 10.30 10.39
N ALA A 42 8.41 10.50 11.41
CA ALA A 42 8.45 11.76 12.15
C ALA A 42 8.83 12.99 11.28
N GLU A 43 9.56 12.78 10.18
CA GLU A 43 9.95 13.84 9.24
C GLU A 43 8.91 14.04 8.12
N GLY A 44 7.86 13.23 8.09
CA GLY A 44 6.75 13.34 7.12
C GLY A 44 7.00 12.56 5.83
N ALA A 45 7.94 11.61 5.81
CA ALA A 45 8.16 10.76 4.64
C ALA A 45 7.02 9.73 4.50
N PRO A 46 6.30 9.70 3.36
CA PRO A 46 5.16 8.80 3.17
C PRO A 46 5.59 7.39 2.74
N THR A 47 4.96 6.36 3.31
CA THR A 47 5.06 4.97 2.85
C THR A 47 3.67 4.38 2.68
N LEU A 48 3.34 3.93 1.46
CA LEU A 48 2.09 3.25 1.16
C LEU A 48 2.22 1.74 1.40
N VAL A 49 1.23 1.15 2.06
CA VAL A 49 1.12 -0.29 2.29
C VAL A 49 -0.26 -0.76 1.83
N PRO A 50 -0.40 -1.25 0.58
CA PRO A 50 -1.61 -1.90 0.12
C PRO A 50 -1.89 -3.16 0.94
N MET A 51 -3.16 -3.38 1.27
CA MET A 51 -3.65 -4.53 2.02
C MET A 51 -4.57 -5.35 1.12
N MET A 52 -4.00 -6.38 0.49
CA MET A 52 -4.73 -7.23 -0.46
C MET A 52 -5.05 -8.58 0.16
N ASN A 53 -6.19 -9.16 -0.21
CA ASN A 53 -6.46 -10.57 0.00
C ASN A 53 -6.39 -11.34 -1.32
N ALA A 54 -6.57 -12.66 -1.25
CA ALA A 54 -6.57 -13.52 -2.43
C ALA A 54 -7.55 -13.03 -3.51
N ARG A 55 -8.76 -12.62 -3.14
CA ARG A 55 -9.78 -12.15 -4.08
C ARG A 55 -9.39 -10.85 -4.76
N SER A 56 -8.82 -9.87 -4.05
CA SER A 56 -8.35 -8.63 -4.68
C SER A 56 -7.18 -8.88 -5.64
N LEU A 57 -6.27 -9.82 -5.32
CA LEU A 57 -5.19 -10.20 -6.23
C LEU A 57 -5.71 -10.93 -7.47
N GLU A 58 -6.69 -11.82 -7.30
CA GLU A 58 -7.38 -12.47 -8.43
C GLU A 58 -8.08 -11.44 -9.31
N TRP A 59 -8.80 -10.48 -8.73
CA TRP A 59 -9.43 -9.38 -9.46
C TRP A 59 -8.43 -8.54 -10.26
N HIS A 60 -7.29 -8.15 -9.66
CA HIS A 60 -6.22 -7.46 -10.39
C HIS A 60 -5.65 -8.31 -11.54
N ALA A 61 -5.55 -9.64 -11.35
CA ALA A 61 -5.06 -10.53 -12.40
C ALA A 61 -6.00 -10.63 -13.60
N ASP A 62 -7.31 -10.62 -13.33
CA ASP A 62 -8.37 -10.65 -14.33
C ASP A 62 -8.38 -9.34 -15.13
N ILE A 63 -8.40 -8.18 -14.45
CA ILE A 63 -8.33 -6.87 -15.12
C ILE A 63 -7.05 -6.75 -15.95
N ALA A 64 -5.90 -7.13 -15.41
CA ALA A 64 -4.65 -7.12 -16.17
C ALA A 64 -4.71 -7.98 -17.44
N ALA A 65 -5.35 -9.15 -17.38
CA ALA A 65 -5.51 -10.01 -18.55
C ALA A 65 -6.47 -9.41 -19.58
N GLU A 66 -7.58 -8.83 -19.13
CA GLU A 66 -8.58 -8.16 -19.98
C GLU A 66 -7.99 -6.95 -20.72
N GLU A 67 -7.14 -6.17 -20.04
CA GLU A 67 -6.45 -5.01 -20.61
C GLU A 67 -5.25 -5.38 -21.50
N GLY A 68 -4.91 -6.68 -21.60
CA GLY A 68 -3.83 -7.17 -22.47
C GLY A 68 -2.42 -7.09 -21.88
N ALA A 69 -2.28 -7.14 -20.55
CA ALA A 69 -0.98 -7.23 -19.90
C ALA A 69 -0.22 -8.51 -20.29
N PRO A 70 1.12 -8.54 -20.16
CA PRO A 70 1.89 -9.77 -20.28
C PRO A 70 1.35 -10.87 -19.35
N ALA A 71 1.20 -12.09 -19.87
CA ALA A 71 0.63 -13.22 -19.11
C ALA A 71 1.35 -13.50 -17.79
N GLU A 72 2.63 -13.16 -17.70
CA GLU A 72 3.43 -13.29 -16.47
C GLU A 72 2.86 -12.43 -15.32
N LEU A 73 2.30 -11.25 -15.60
CA LEU A 73 1.70 -10.40 -14.59
C LEU A 73 0.49 -11.08 -13.94
N SER A 74 -0.47 -11.53 -14.76
CA SER A 74 -1.66 -12.22 -14.28
C SER A 74 -1.30 -13.53 -13.56
N ALA A 75 -0.30 -14.27 -14.03
CA ALA A 75 0.19 -15.46 -13.33
C ALA A 75 0.78 -15.10 -11.96
N ALA A 76 1.64 -14.08 -11.88
CA ALA A 76 2.25 -13.66 -10.62
C ALA A 76 1.23 -13.17 -9.58
N LEU A 77 0.16 -12.50 -10.03
CA LEU A 77 -0.94 -12.05 -9.18
C LEU A 77 -1.78 -13.23 -8.67
N ARG A 78 -2.21 -14.15 -9.54
CA ARG A 78 -2.99 -15.35 -9.15
C ARG A 78 -2.23 -16.26 -8.19
N GLU A 79 -0.93 -16.41 -8.42
CA GLU A 79 -0.03 -17.19 -7.55
C GLU A 79 0.36 -16.43 -6.27
N ARG A 80 -0.15 -15.21 -6.06
CA ARG A 80 0.15 -14.31 -4.94
C ARG A 80 1.66 -14.11 -4.72
N ARG A 81 2.43 -14.06 -5.81
CA ARG A 81 3.88 -13.79 -5.78
C ARG A 81 4.19 -12.31 -5.74
N VAL A 82 3.23 -11.45 -6.07
CA VAL A 82 3.38 -10.01 -6.10
C VAL A 82 2.17 -9.29 -5.51
N VAL A 83 2.42 -8.11 -4.94
CA VAL A 83 1.43 -7.09 -4.62
C VAL A 83 1.67 -5.92 -5.58
N PRO A 84 0.66 -5.49 -6.35
CA PRO A 84 0.79 -4.34 -7.22
C PRO A 84 0.51 -3.02 -6.50
N PHE A 85 1.14 -1.97 -7.00
CA PHE A 85 0.71 -0.60 -6.80
C PHE A 85 0.76 0.15 -8.14
N PHE A 86 -0.36 0.09 -8.85
CA PHE A 86 -0.55 0.81 -10.10
C PHE A 86 -1.07 2.21 -9.80
N HIS A 87 -0.20 3.21 -9.87
CA HIS A 87 -0.51 4.58 -9.46
C HIS A 87 -1.23 5.41 -10.56
N THR A 88 -2.01 4.75 -11.40
CA THR A 88 -2.72 5.37 -12.54
C THR A 88 -4.19 4.99 -12.50
N GLY A 89 -5.04 5.91 -12.96
CA GLY A 89 -6.47 5.65 -13.16
C GLY A 89 -7.17 5.19 -11.89
N ASP A 90 -7.73 3.99 -11.97
CA ASP A 90 -8.55 3.33 -10.94
C ASP A 90 -7.74 2.35 -10.06
N GLY A 91 -6.41 2.39 -10.10
CA GLY A 91 -5.56 1.50 -9.28
C GLY A 91 -5.32 0.13 -9.90
N CYS A 92 -5.82 -0.08 -11.12
CA CYS A 92 -5.52 -1.24 -11.94
C CYS A 92 -4.36 -0.98 -12.89
N TRP A 93 -3.80 -2.07 -13.42
CA TRP A 93 -2.88 -1.94 -14.52
C TRP A 93 -3.65 -1.45 -15.75
N SER A 94 -3.04 -0.51 -16.49
CA SER A 94 -3.51 -0.10 -17.81
C SER A 94 -2.33 0.05 -18.76
N SER A 95 -2.61 0.07 -20.05
CA SER A 95 -1.60 0.30 -21.10
C SER A 95 -0.96 1.69 -21.05
N ASP A 96 -1.51 2.63 -20.28
CA ASP A 96 -0.93 3.96 -20.05
C ASP A 96 0.29 3.92 -19.11
N LEU A 97 0.47 2.85 -18.32
CA LEU A 97 1.64 2.68 -17.48
C LEU A 97 2.87 2.35 -18.32
N PRO A 98 3.94 3.17 -18.24
CA PRO A 98 5.10 2.97 -19.08
C PRO A 98 5.92 1.74 -18.64
N GLY A 99 6.29 0.91 -19.62
CA GLY A 99 7.26 -0.16 -19.44
C GLY A 99 6.68 -1.45 -18.84
N ASP A 100 7.54 -2.20 -18.15
CA ASP A 100 7.20 -3.52 -17.61
C ASP A 100 6.27 -3.39 -16.39
N PRO A 101 5.05 -3.97 -16.43
CA PRO A 101 4.10 -3.92 -15.32
C PRO A 101 4.63 -4.49 -14.01
N LEU A 102 5.55 -5.47 -14.06
CA LEU A 102 6.14 -6.07 -12.86
C LEU A 102 7.01 -5.08 -12.07
N LYS A 103 7.43 -3.95 -12.67
CA LYS A 103 8.15 -2.88 -11.94
C LYS A 103 7.29 -2.16 -10.92
N TYR A 104 5.98 -2.18 -11.10
CA TYR A 104 4.99 -1.61 -10.18
C TYR A 104 4.57 -2.60 -9.08
N CYS A 105 5.22 -3.75 -9.04
CA CYS A 105 4.91 -4.83 -8.14
C CYS A 105 6.05 -5.07 -7.13
N LYS A 106 5.71 -5.52 -5.93
CA LYS A 106 6.68 -5.97 -4.93
C LYS A 106 6.33 -7.35 -4.40
N ARG A 107 7.32 -8.09 -3.93
CA ARG A 107 7.11 -9.38 -3.26
C ARG A 107 6.27 -9.16 -1.98
N PRO A 108 5.20 -9.95 -1.75
CA PRO A 108 4.39 -9.80 -0.56
C PRO A 108 5.11 -10.23 0.70
N GLN A 109 4.84 -9.51 1.77
CA GLN A 109 4.77 -10.06 3.11
C GLN A 109 3.33 -10.54 3.37
N VAL A 110 3.19 -11.50 4.30
CA VAL A 110 1.91 -12.14 4.60
C VAL A 110 1.57 -11.99 6.07
N THR A 111 0.43 -11.39 6.34
CA THR A 111 -0.19 -11.36 7.67
C THR A 111 -1.36 -12.33 7.68
N ARG A 112 -1.27 -13.36 8.52
CA ARG A 112 -2.34 -14.37 8.67
C ARG A 112 -3.30 -13.95 9.79
N GLY A 113 -4.53 -13.60 9.42
CA GLY A 113 -5.59 -13.21 10.35
C GLY A 113 -6.85 -14.04 10.14
N ARG A 114 -8.01 -13.37 10.14
CA ARG A 114 -9.31 -13.90 9.69
C ARG A 114 -9.28 -14.32 8.23
N GLU A 115 -8.39 -13.70 7.45
CA GLU A 115 -7.96 -14.12 6.13
C GLU A 115 -6.47 -13.78 5.95
N ASP A 116 -5.85 -14.27 4.88
CA ASP A 116 -4.47 -13.92 4.55
C ASP A 116 -4.44 -12.54 3.87
N TYR A 117 -3.67 -11.63 4.45
CA TYR A 117 -3.38 -10.32 3.87
C TYR A 117 -1.98 -10.30 3.27
N TYR A 118 -1.90 -9.96 2.00
CA TYR A 118 -0.70 -9.78 1.20
C TYR A 118 -0.43 -8.29 1.08
N TRP A 119 0.77 -7.88 1.50
CA TRP A 119 1.12 -6.46 1.56
C TRP A 119 2.59 -6.25 1.24
N ALA A 120 2.94 -5.04 0.80
CA ALA A 120 4.32 -4.61 0.60
C ALA A 120 4.41 -3.09 0.81
N MET A 121 5.61 -2.59 1.12
CA MET A 121 5.85 -1.16 1.34
C MET A 121 6.26 -0.49 0.03
N PHE A 122 5.61 0.60 -0.34
CA PHE A 122 5.89 1.40 -1.53
C PHE A 122 6.16 2.86 -1.14
N ASP A 123 7.08 3.50 -1.85
CA ASP A 123 7.19 4.95 -1.79
C ASP A 123 5.96 5.55 -2.47
N LEU A 124 5.41 6.62 -1.89
CA LEU A 124 4.29 7.31 -2.50
C LEU A 124 4.78 8.27 -3.60
N PRO A 125 4.34 8.10 -4.87
CA PRO A 125 4.72 8.98 -5.96
C PRO A 125 4.38 10.44 -5.68
N ASP A 126 5.22 11.34 -6.17
CA ASP A 126 5.11 12.78 -5.89
C ASP A 126 3.79 13.41 -6.37
N HIS A 127 3.15 12.85 -7.39
CA HIS A 127 1.86 13.36 -7.87
C HIS A 127 0.71 13.20 -6.84
N TYR A 128 0.84 12.32 -5.85
CA TYR A 128 -0.09 12.27 -4.72
C TYR A 128 0.17 13.39 -3.70
N ARG A 129 1.36 13.98 -3.70
CA ARG A 129 1.75 15.07 -2.79
C ARG A 129 1.40 16.42 -3.41
N LYS A 130 0.25 16.97 -3.00
CA LYS A 130 -0.16 18.34 -3.38
C LYS A 130 0.64 19.43 -2.67
N ARG A 131 1.20 19.12 -1.50
CA ARG A 131 2.00 20.01 -0.65
C ARG A 131 2.90 19.18 0.24
N GLU A 132 3.98 19.78 0.70
CA GLU A 132 4.84 19.19 1.72
C GLU A 132 4.06 19.02 3.04
N PRO A 133 4.14 17.84 3.69
CA PRO A 133 3.54 17.64 5.00
C PRO A 133 4.15 18.57 6.05
N TYR A 134 3.32 19.08 6.95
CA TYR A 134 3.81 19.70 8.17
C TYR A 134 4.12 18.60 9.18
N SER A 135 5.39 18.17 9.23
CA SER A 135 5.80 16.96 9.93
C SER A 135 5.65 17.04 11.45
N HIS A 136 5.46 15.88 12.08
CA HIS A 136 5.38 15.75 13.52
C HIS A 136 6.63 16.31 14.22
N ALA A 137 7.83 16.00 13.72
CA ALA A 137 9.07 16.51 14.29
C ALA A 137 9.16 18.05 14.18
N ARG A 138 8.67 18.64 13.08
CA ARG A 138 8.60 20.10 12.95
C ARG A 138 7.61 20.69 13.96
N PHE A 139 6.45 20.08 14.13
CA PHE A 139 5.46 20.51 15.10
C PHE A 139 6.04 20.53 16.52
N LEU A 140 6.71 19.46 16.95
CA LEU A 140 7.35 19.38 18.28
C LEU A 140 8.43 20.45 18.49
N ARG A 141 9.32 20.65 17.50
CA ARG A 141 10.36 21.68 17.58
C ARG A 141 9.81 23.10 17.71
N GLU A 142 8.68 23.37 17.06
CA GLU A 142 8.06 24.70 17.04
C GLU A 142 7.19 24.98 18.28
N HIS A 143 6.56 23.97 18.87
CA HIS A 143 5.50 24.15 19.87
C HIS A 143 5.75 23.49 21.22
N VAL A 144 6.63 22.49 21.29
CA VAL A 144 6.86 21.69 22.51
C VAL A 144 8.25 21.95 23.08
N ASP A 145 9.30 21.97 22.25
CA ASP A 145 10.68 22.19 22.70
C ASP A 145 10.98 23.67 23.08
N ARG A 146 10.02 24.57 22.87
CA ARG A 146 10.10 26.00 23.25
C ARG A 146 9.43 26.34 24.59
N ALA A 147 8.80 25.37 25.25
CA ALA A 147 8.18 25.51 26.57
C ALA A 147 9.15 25.09 27.68
#